data_AF-A0A6C0KEL9-F1
#
_entry.id   AF-A0A6C0KEL9-F1
#
_cell.length_a   1.000
_cell.length_b   1.000
_cell.length_c   1.000
_cell.angle_alpha   90.00
_cell.angle_beta   90.00
_cell.angle_gamma   90.00
#
_symmetry.space_group_name_H-M   'P 1'
#
loop_
_entity.id
_entity.type
_entity.pdbx_description
1 polymer ?
#
loop_
_entity_poly.entity_id
_entity_poly.type
_entity_poly.pdbx_seq_one_letter_code
_entity_poly.pdbx_strand_id
1 'polypeptide(L)'
;MDLVISVLVAAVVIVAAFFYFKSQSNSPNITIQSSITDGKKQVNSNVSIPNSVNQKEGMTFSYACWMKVDDFAYRYGKQKVVFTKGPEDLSLMCPALFVDANTNSLIVKLDTFGGVETIPIGNIPAKKWLHVVLAVDQDFIDIYINGKLYEHHTLSNIPKQNSDTVHTSVDGGFDGSIASLEYFNYLLKPADVAALAAKAPVPDMTVKNGVGILPPYFDTTWWTRHG
;
A
#
# COMPACT_ATOMS: atom_id res chain seq x y z
N MET A 1 33.75 21.47 38.42
CA MET A 1 32.29 21.67 38.34
C MET A 1 31.87 21.86 36.89
N ASP A 2 32.64 22.62 36.12
CA ASP A 2 32.36 22.95 34.71
C ASP A 2 32.29 21.73 33.80
N LEU A 3 33.18 20.74 33.97
CA LEU A 3 33.17 19.52 33.15
C LEU A 3 31.87 18.69 33.32
N VAL A 4 31.32 18.64 34.54
CA VAL A 4 30.07 17.91 34.83
C VAL A 4 28.87 18.63 34.20
N ILE A 5 28.88 19.96 34.23
CA ILE A 5 27.84 20.79 33.61
C ILE A 5 27.89 20.64 32.08
N SER A 6 29.08 20.66 31.47
CA SER A 6 29.24 20.48 30.02
C SER A 6 28.75 19.12 29.52
N VAL A 7 29.01 18.03 30.28
CA VAL A 7 28.53 16.69 29.93
C VAL A 7 27.01 16.59 30.03
N LEU A 8 26.40 17.19 31.05
CA LEU A 8 24.95 17.24 31.21
C LEU A 8 24.28 18.01 30.06
N VAL A 9 24.83 19.16 29.67
CA VAL A 9 24.30 19.95 28.55
C VAL A 9 24.41 19.18 27.23
N ALA A 10 25.54 18.52 26.97
CA ALA A 10 25.72 17.70 25.77
C ALA A 10 24.71 16.54 25.71
N ALA A 11 24.45 15.86 26.82
CA ALA A 11 23.46 14.78 26.88
C ALA A 11 22.04 15.29 26.60
N VAL A 12 21.65 16.45 27.14
CA VAL A 12 20.35 17.07 26.87
C VAL A 12 20.21 17.46 25.40
N VAL A 13 21.26 18.02 24.79
CA VAL A 13 21.26 18.38 23.36
C VAL A 13 21.14 17.14 22.47
N ILE A 14 21.84 16.04 22.79
CA ILE A 14 21.73 14.78 22.05
C ILE A 14 20.32 14.20 22.16
N VAL A 15 19.73 14.20 23.36
CA VAL A 15 18.36 13.71 23.59
C VAL A 15 17.34 14.59 22.86
N ALA A 16 17.47 15.91 22.94
CA ALA A 16 16.61 16.84 22.23
C ALA A 16 16.73 16.69 20.71
N ALA A 17 17.95 16.53 20.18
CA ALA A 17 18.18 16.25 18.78
C ALA A 17 17.56 14.90 18.37
N PHE A 18 17.72 13.85 19.18
CA PHE A 18 17.10 12.55 18.93
C PHE A 18 15.56 12.65 18.88
N PHE A 19 14.93 13.35 19.82
CA PHE A 19 13.48 13.57 19.79
C PHE A 19 13.04 14.46 18.62
N TYR A 20 13.82 15.47 18.26
CA TYR A 20 13.56 16.34 17.11
C TYR A 20 13.61 15.56 15.79
N PHE A 21 14.66 14.75 15.58
CA PHE A 21 14.79 13.89 14.40
C PHE A 21 13.74 12.78 14.37
N LYS A 22 13.35 12.22 15.52
CA LYS A 22 12.25 11.25 15.60
C LYS A 22 10.90 11.86 15.25
N SER A 23 10.66 13.13 15.62
CA SER A 23 9.43 13.86 15.30
C SER A 23 9.33 14.23 13.81
N GLN A 24 10.46 14.49 13.16
CA GLN A 24 10.54 14.84 11.73
C GLN A 24 10.28 13.65 10.79
N SER A 25 10.27 12.41 11.30
CA SER A 25 9.94 11.20 10.53
C SER A 25 8.44 10.96 10.39
N ASN A 26 7.59 11.92 10.75
CA ASN A 26 6.15 11.89 10.50
C ASN A 26 5.85 12.67 9.20
N SER A 27 6.29 12.17 8.06
CA SER A 27 5.73 12.62 6.79
C SER A 27 4.25 12.25 6.78
N PRO A 28 3.32 13.21 6.64
CA PRO A 28 1.90 12.91 6.72
C PRO A 28 1.51 12.00 5.56
N ASN A 29 0.95 10.83 5.89
CA ASN A 29 0.29 9.98 4.93
C ASN A 29 -1.03 10.63 4.48
N ILE A 30 -1.40 10.40 3.23
CA ILE A 30 -2.66 10.88 2.67
C ILE A 30 -3.60 9.69 2.55
N THR A 31 -4.65 9.69 3.37
CA THR A 31 -5.71 8.68 3.26
C THR A 31 -6.61 9.02 2.07
N ILE A 32 -6.55 8.20 1.02
CA ILE A 32 -7.37 8.32 -0.19
C ILE A 32 -8.77 7.77 0.09
N GLN A 33 -8.85 6.61 0.75
CA GLN A 33 -10.11 5.98 1.13
C GLN A 33 -9.93 5.26 2.47
N SER A 34 -10.60 5.74 3.52
CA SER A 34 -10.52 5.14 4.85
C SER A 34 -11.45 3.94 5.02
N SER A 35 -12.68 4.03 4.51
CA SER A 35 -13.74 3.04 4.70
C SER A 35 -13.61 1.83 3.76
N ILE A 36 -14.27 0.74 4.17
CA ILE A 36 -14.46 -0.43 3.32
C ILE A 36 -15.46 -0.09 2.22
N THR A 37 -15.05 -0.27 0.96
CA THR A 37 -15.90 -0.10 -0.22
C THR A 37 -15.93 -1.39 -1.03
N ASP A 38 -17.08 -1.64 -1.66
CA ASP A 38 -17.28 -2.73 -2.61
C ASP A 38 -16.34 -2.58 -3.82
N GLY A 39 -15.59 -3.63 -4.14
CA GLY A 39 -14.67 -3.70 -5.28
C GLY A 39 -15.34 -3.59 -6.65
N LYS A 40 -16.68 -3.65 -6.71
CA LYS A 40 -17.47 -3.43 -7.94
C LYS A 40 -17.89 -1.97 -8.12
N LYS A 41 -17.80 -1.15 -7.06
CA LYS A 41 -18.22 0.25 -7.09
C LYS A 41 -16.99 1.14 -7.36
N GLN A 42 -16.96 1.76 -8.55
CA GLN A 42 -15.94 2.73 -8.88
C GLN A 42 -15.97 3.93 -7.91
N VAL A 43 -14.80 4.31 -7.41
CA VAL A 43 -14.61 5.53 -6.61
C VAL A 43 -13.49 6.35 -7.21
N ASN A 44 -13.79 7.61 -7.50
CA ASN A 44 -12.82 8.59 -7.95
C ASN A 44 -12.40 9.44 -6.75
N SER A 45 -11.12 9.43 -6.42
CA SER A 45 -10.61 10.26 -5.33
C SER A 45 -10.64 11.74 -5.74
N ASN A 46 -11.16 12.61 -4.86
CA ASN A 46 -11.03 14.06 -5.02
C ASN A 46 -9.76 14.60 -4.35
N VAL A 47 -8.91 13.72 -3.81
CA VAL A 47 -7.71 14.09 -3.06
C VAL A 47 -6.57 14.34 -4.04
N SER A 48 -6.05 15.57 -4.03
CA SER A 48 -4.82 15.89 -4.77
C SER A 48 -3.63 15.20 -4.09
N ILE A 49 -2.89 14.43 -4.87
CA ILE A 49 -1.71 13.71 -4.40
C ILE A 49 -0.49 14.54 -4.79
N PRO A 50 0.31 15.02 -3.82
CA PRO A 50 1.53 15.73 -4.12
C PRO A 50 2.51 14.79 -4.82
N ASN A 51 3.35 15.35 -5.67
CA ASN A 51 4.48 14.58 -6.19
C ASN A 51 5.39 14.15 -5.03
N SER A 52 6.09 13.02 -5.20
CA SER A 52 7.03 12.51 -4.21
C SER A 52 8.00 13.61 -3.77
N VAL A 53 8.29 13.67 -2.47
CA VAL A 53 9.37 14.54 -1.98
C VAL A 53 10.65 13.85 -2.39
N ASN A 54 11.42 14.46 -3.29
CA ASN A 54 12.72 13.94 -3.68
C ASN A 54 13.56 13.74 -2.42
N GLN A 55 13.74 12.49 -2.02
CA GLN A 55 14.74 12.16 -1.02
C GLN A 55 16.12 12.37 -1.66
N LYS A 56 17.18 12.31 -0.86
CA LYS A 56 18.55 12.50 -1.35
C LYS A 56 18.92 11.55 -2.52
N GLU A 57 18.14 10.49 -2.70
CA GLU A 57 18.34 9.39 -3.64
C GLU A 57 17.38 9.42 -4.86
N GLY A 58 16.43 10.36 -4.92
CA GLY A 58 15.53 10.52 -6.07
C GLY A 58 14.04 10.44 -5.73
N MET A 59 13.25 10.00 -6.71
CA MET A 59 11.80 9.87 -6.64
C MET A 59 11.39 8.67 -5.78
N THR A 60 10.68 8.91 -4.66
CA THR A 60 10.22 7.82 -3.78
C THR A 60 8.78 8.03 -3.32
N PHE A 61 7.94 7.00 -3.40
CA PHE A 61 6.57 7.05 -2.91
C PHE A 61 6.03 5.64 -2.65
N SER A 62 4.99 5.54 -1.81
CA SER A 62 4.37 4.24 -1.51
C SER A 62 2.85 4.33 -1.49
N TYR A 63 2.19 3.23 -1.83
CA TYR A 63 0.75 3.03 -1.67
C TYR A 63 0.52 1.82 -0.77
N ALA A 64 -0.38 1.93 0.19
CA ALA A 64 -0.82 0.82 1.02
C ALA A 64 -2.34 0.68 0.92
N CYS A 65 -2.83 -0.56 0.87
CA CYS A 65 -4.25 -0.83 0.98
C CYS A 65 -4.53 -2.20 1.59
N TRP A 66 -5.74 -2.33 2.13
CA TRP A 66 -6.34 -3.61 2.43
C TRP A 66 -7.28 -4.01 1.32
N MET A 67 -7.21 -5.26 0.86
CA MET A 67 -8.15 -5.79 -0.10
C MET A 67 -8.57 -7.21 0.24
N LYS A 68 -9.78 -7.61 -0.16
CA LYS A 68 -10.30 -8.96 -0.03
C LYS A 68 -10.96 -9.33 -1.35
N VAL A 69 -10.52 -10.41 -1.99
CA VAL A 69 -11.16 -10.94 -3.21
C VAL A 69 -12.13 -12.03 -2.83
N ASP A 70 -13.41 -11.86 -3.13
CA ASP A 70 -14.45 -12.85 -2.81
C ASP A 70 -14.61 -13.88 -3.93
N ASP A 71 -14.48 -13.47 -5.20
CA ASP A 71 -14.52 -14.34 -6.37
C ASP A 71 -13.57 -13.86 -7.50
N PHE A 72 -12.60 -14.71 -7.86
CA PHE A 72 -11.68 -14.45 -8.98
C PHE A 72 -12.34 -14.68 -10.35
N ALA A 73 -13.41 -15.48 -10.43
CA ALA A 73 -14.11 -15.79 -11.67
C ALA A 73 -15.04 -14.64 -12.13
N TYR A 74 -15.31 -13.65 -11.28
CA TYR A 74 -16.02 -12.44 -11.68
C TYR A 74 -15.35 -11.80 -12.89
N ARG A 75 -16.12 -11.49 -13.94
CA ARG A 75 -15.59 -10.94 -15.21
C ARG A 75 -14.39 -11.74 -15.75
N TYR A 76 -14.51 -13.07 -15.77
CA TYR A 76 -13.49 -13.98 -16.28
C TYR A 76 -12.97 -13.53 -17.67
N GLY A 77 -11.67 -13.66 -17.90
CA GLY A 77 -11.02 -13.21 -19.14
C GLY A 77 -10.70 -11.72 -19.22
N LYS A 78 -11.07 -10.92 -18.20
CA LYS A 78 -10.72 -9.49 -18.10
C LYS A 78 -9.95 -9.20 -16.81
N GLN A 79 -8.87 -8.42 -16.92
CA GLN A 79 -8.18 -7.87 -15.76
C GLN A 79 -9.08 -6.87 -15.05
N LYS A 80 -9.02 -6.88 -13.72
CA LYS A 80 -9.97 -6.17 -12.85
C LYS A 80 -9.21 -5.18 -11.99
N VAL A 81 -9.51 -3.89 -12.12
CA VAL A 81 -8.79 -2.83 -11.40
C VAL A 81 -9.17 -2.87 -9.92
N VAL A 82 -8.16 -2.93 -9.05
CA VAL A 82 -8.33 -2.69 -7.61
C VAL A 82 -8.19 -1.19 -7.36
N PHE A 83 -7.03 -0.63 -7.75
CA PHE A 83 -6.82 0.81 -7.83
C PHE A 83 -5.79 1.16 -8.89
N THR A 84 -5.81 2.41 -9.36
CA THR A 84 -4.84 2.98 -10.29
C THR A 84 -4.57 4.44 -9.95
N LYS A 85 -3.31 4.86 -10.03
CA LYS A 85 -2.91 6.28 -10.05
C LYS A 85 -2.66 6.69 -11.50
N GLY A 86 -3.58 7.43 -12.09
CA GLY A 86 -3.58 7.74 -13.52
C GLY A 86 -4.99 7.96 -14.05
N PRO A 87 -5.15 8.24 -15.36
CA PRO A 87 -6.46 8.39 -15.99
C PRO A 87 -7.31 7.11 -15.93
N GLU A 88 -8.63 7.26 -15.94
CA GLU A 88 -9.59 6.14 -15.90
C GLU A 88 -9.50 5.21 -17.11
N ASP A 89 -8.94 5.67 -18.23
CA ASP A 89 -8.73 4.85 -19.43
C ASP A 89 -7.53 3.90 -19.33
N LEU A 90 -6.79 3.95 -18.21
CA LEU A 90 -5.59 3.14 -17.95
C LEU A 90 -4.47 3.37 -18.97
N SER A 91 -4.45 4.51 -19.65
CA SER A 91 -3.40 4.88 -20.61
C SER A 91 -2.05 5.19 -19.95
N LEU A 92 -2.05 5.49 -18.65
CA LEU A 92 -0.87 5.74 -17.83
C LEU A 92 -1.13 5.29 -16.38
N MET A 93 -0.23 4.51 -15.78
CA MET A 93 -0.40 3.91 -14.46
C MET A 93 0.89 4.06 -13.64
N CYS A 94 0.84 4.76 -12.52
CA CYS A 94 2.03 4.95 -11.67
C CYS A 94 1.68 5.01 -10.18
N PRO A 95 1.38 3.86 -9.53
CA PRO A 95 1.22 2.51 -10.05
C PRO A 95 -0.27 2.12 -10.21
N ALA A 96 -0.53 0.90 -10.66
CA ALA A 96 -1.85 0.28 -10.64
C ALA A 96 -1.79 -1.16 -10.13
N LEU A 97 -2.83 -1.58 -9.42
CA LEU A 97 -3.01 -2.93 -8.89
C LEU A 97 -4.27 -3.56 -9.49
N PHE A 98 -4.12 -4.76 -10.02
CA PHE A 98 -5.19 -5.52 -10.65
C PHE A 98 -5.35 -6.89 -10.00
N VAL A 99 -6.56 -7.44 -10.07
CA VAL A 99 -6.79 -8.89 -10.01
C VAL A 99 -6.66 -9.44 -11.43
N ASP A 100 -5.93 -10.55 -11.56
CA ASP A 100 -5.70 -11.20 -12.85
C ASP A 100 -7.02 -11.62 -13.53
N ALA A 101 -6.95 -11.77 -14.85
CA ALA A 101 -8.10 -12.14 -15.67
C ALA A 101 -8.62 -13.55 -15.38
N ASN A 102 -7.72 -14.50 -15.11
CA ASN A 102 -8.00 -15.93 -15.16
C ASN A 102 -7.49 -16.72 -13.94
N THR A 103 -6.50 -16.18 -13.24
CA THR A 103 -5.82 -16.85 -12.12
C THR A 103 -6.09 -16.15 -10.79
N ASN A 104 -5.80 -16.85 -9.70
CA ASN A 104 -5.84 -16.31 -8.33
C ASN A 104 -4.57 -15.48 -8.03
N SER A 105 -4.28 -14.52 -8.90
CA SER A 105 -3.08 -13.68 -8.84
C SER A 105 -3.47 -12.20 -8.87
N LEU A 106 -2.63 -11.36 -8.30
CA LEU A 106 -2.66 -9.93 -8.52
C LEU A 106 -1.61 -9.56 -9.57
N ILE A 107 -1.78 -8.40 -10.19
CA ILE A 107 -0.83 -7.86 -11.16
C ILE A 107 -0.59 -6.41 -10.79
N VAL A 108 0.67 -6.09 -10.54
CA VAL A 108 1.11 -4.69 -10.41
C VAL A 108 1.56 -4.23 -11.78
N LYS A 109 1.06 -3.07 -12.20
CA LYS A 109 1.52 -2.39 -13.42
C LYS A 109 2.06 -1.02 -13.07
N LEU A 110 3.19 -0.68 -13.70
CA LEU A 110 3.87 0.59 -13.52
C LEU A 110 4.45 1.04 -14.85
N ASP A 111 3.97 2.18 -15.36
CA ASP A 111 4.56 2.83 -16.52
C ASP A 111 5.89 3.48 -16.16
N THR A 112 6.90 3.21 -16.97
CA THR A 112 8.21 3.84 -16.93
C THR A 112 8.47 4.57 -18.25
N PHE A 113 9.54 5.36 -18.33
CA PHE A 113 9.97 5.91 -19.62
C PHE A 113 10.47 4.85 -20.63
N GLY A 114 10.70 3.61 -20.19
CA GLY A 114 11.10 2.48 -21.04
C GLY A 114 9.94 1.58 -21.51
N GLY A 115 8.75 1.71 -20.91
CA GLY A 115 7.59 0.86 -21.18
C GLY A 115 6.81 0.52 -19.90
N VAL A 116 5.90 -0.46 -20.00
CA VAL A 116 5.07 -0.92 -18.88
C VAL A 116 5.75 -2.09 -18.18
N GLU A 117 6.08 -1.92 -16.90
CA GLU A 117 6.48 -3.00 -16.01
C GLU A 117 5.23 -3.76 -15.54
N THR A 118 5.24 -5.08 -15.63
CA THR A 118 4.11 -5.94 -15.22
C THR A 118 4.62 -7.05 -14.30
N ILE A 119 4.22 -6.99 -13.03
CA ILE A 119 4.74 -7.86 -11.97
C ILE A 119 3.59 -8.68 -11.39
N PRO A 120 3.52 -9.99 -11.67
CA PRO A 120 2.46 -10.87 -11.16
C PRO A 120 2.75 -11.33 -9.73
N ILE A 121 1.73 -11.27 -8.87
CA ILE A 121 1.77 -11.76 -7.49
C ILE A 121 0.83 -12.97 -7.39
N GLY A 122 1.39 -14.16 -7.38
CA GLY A 122 0.63 -15.41 -7.41
C GLY A 122 0.11 -15.86 -6.04
N ASN A 123 -0.79 -16.86 -6.07
CA ASN A 123 -1.27 -17.62 -4.92
C ASN A 123 -2.03 -16.80 -3.87
N ILE A 124 -2.87 -15.87 -4.32
CA ILE A 124 -3.69 -15.05 -3.43
C ILE A 124 -4.91 -15.84 -2.94
N PRO A 125 -5.15 -15.90 -1.61
CA PRO A 125 -6.31 -16.58 -1.06
C PRO A 125 -7.60 -15.80 -1.31
N ALA A 126 -8.66 -16.51 -1.69
CA ALA A 126 -10.01 -15.95 -1.73
C ALA A 126 -10.59 -15.78 -0.32
N LYS A 127 -11.49 -14.81 -0.16
CA LYS A 127 -12.29 -14.50 1.05
C LYS A 127 -11.44 -14.18 2.29
N LYS A 128 -10.19 -13.77 2.08
CA LYS A 128 -9.29 -13.28 3.12
C LYS A 128 -8.85 -11.86 2.77
N TRP A 129 -8.76 -11.00 3.76
CA TRP A 129 -8.10 -9.72 3.66
C TRP A 129 -6.60 -9.89 3.50
N LEU A 130 -6.04 -9.09 2.61
CA LEU A 130 -4.63 -8.97 2.35
C LEU A 130 -4.24 -7.51 2.50
N HIS A 131 -3.16 -7.27 3.21
CA HIS A 131 -2.49 -5.98 3.21
C HIS A 131 -1.48 -5.97 2.07
N VAL A 132 -1.60 -5.01 1.15
CA VAL A 132 -0.71 -4.84 0.01
C VAL A 132 -0.03 -3.49 0.13
N VAL A 133 1.30 -3.46 -0.01
CA VAL A 133 2.07 -2.21 -0.12
C VAL A 133 2.90 -2.25 -1.38
N LEU A 134 2.81 -1.20 -2.18
CA LEU A 134 3.67 -0.93 -3.32
C LEU A 134 4.59 0.24 -2.92
N ALA A 135 5.85 -0.06 -2.62
CA ALA A 135 6.86 0.93 -2.31
C ALA A 135 7.74 1.15 -3.55
N VAL A 136 7.59 2.30 -4.18
CA VAL A 136 8.24 2.63 -5.45
C VAL A 136 9.36 3.62 -5.21
N ASP A 137 10.53 3.24 -5.70
CA ASP A 137 11.72 4.08 -5.81
C ASP A 137 11.94 4.46 -7.28
N GLN A 138 12.99 5.22 -7.57
CA GLN A 138 13.37 5.58 -8.92
C GLN A 138 13.87 4.36 -9.71
N ASP A 139 14.55 3.44 -9.04
CA ASP A 139 15.24 2.32 -9.69
C ASP A 139 14.58 0.96 -9.42
N PHE A 140 13.66 0.86 -8.46
CA PHE A 140 13.01 -0.39 -8.07
C PHE A 140 11.59 -0.19 -7.53
N ILE A 141 10.84 -1.28 -7.46
CA ILE A 141 9.59 -1.38 -6.73
C ILE A 141 9.64 -2.58 -5.78
N ASP A 142 9.39 -2.33 -4.50
CA ASP A 142 9.19 -3.36 -3.49
C ASP A 142 7.71 -3.60 -3.29
N ILE A 143 7.31 -4.86 -3.40
CA ILE A 143 5.95 -5.31 -3.17
C ILE A 143 5.90 -6.06 -1.85
N TYR A 144 5.06 -5.60 -0.92
CA TYR A 144 4.83 -6.28 0.35
C TYR A 144 3.43 -6.85 0.43
N ILE A 145 3.32 -8.08 0.93
CA ILE A 145 2.06 -8.77 1.21
C ILE A 145 2.02 -9.13 2.69
N ASN A 146 0.97 -8.70 3.39
CA ASN A 146 0.76 -8.95 4.82
C ASN A 146 1.96 -8.55 5.70
N GLY A 147 2.58 -7.42 5.39
CA GLY A 147 3.69 -6.88 6.19
C GLY A 147 5.06 -7.47 5.85
N LYS A 148 5.16 -8.38 4.88
CA LYS A 148 6.41 -9.04 4.47
C LYS A 148 6.75 -8.72 3.01
N LEU A 149 8.03 -8.56 2.71
CA LEU A 149 8.51 -8.39 1.34
C LEU A 149 8.17 -9.65 0.53
N TYR A 150 7.39 -9.48 -0.53
CA TYR A 150 7.06 -10.53 -1.49
C TYR A 150 8.08 -10.55 -2.62
N GLU A 151 8.35 -9.38 -3.21
CA GLU A 151 9.24 -9.24 -4.35
C GLU A 151 9.91 -7.86 -4.36
N HIS A 152 11.20 -7.84 -4.68
CA HIS A 152 11.97 -6.65 -5.02
C HIS A 152 12.22 -6.70 -6.52
N HIS A 153 11.63 -5.77 -7.27
CA HIS A 153 11.74 -5.73 -8.74
C HIS A 153 12.51 -4.49 -9.17
N THR A 154 13.66 -4.67 -9.82
CA THR A 154 14.44 -3.57 -10.41
C THR A 154 13.75 -3.10 -11.69
N LEU A 155 13.51 -1.79 -11.78
CA LEU A 155 12.85 -1.18 -12.93
C LEU A 155 13.82 -1.05 -14.09
N SER A 156 13.33 -1.24 -15.31
CA SER A 156 14.13 -0.99 -16.52
C SER A 156 14.42 0.49 -16.75
N ASN A 157 13.56 1.38 -16.24
CA ASN A 157 13.68 2.82 -16.39
C ASN A 157 12.88 3.55 -15.30
N ILE A 158 13.06 4.87 -15.21
CA ILE A 158 12.43 5.72 -14.21
C ILE A 158 10.89 5.65 -14.32
N PRO A 159 10.16 5.51 -13.19
CA PRO A 159 8.70 5.59 -13.16
C PRO A 159 8.16 6.88 -13.78
N LYS A 160 7.12 6.76 -14.59
CA LYS A 160 6.45 7.90 -15.24
C LYS A 160 5.30 8.41 -14.37
N GLN A 161 5.64 9.20 -13.36
CA GLN A 161 4.65 9.86 -12.51
C GLN A 161 3.66 10.73 -13.31
N ASN A 162 2.44 10.82 -12.80
CA ASN A 162 1.36 11.61 -13.38
C ASN A 162 0.69 12.50 -12.34
N SER A 163 0.01 13.55 -12.79
CA SER A 163 -0.72 14.50 -11.93
C SER A 163 -2.19 14.10 -11.68
N ASP A 164 -2.64 12.98 -12.25
CA ASP A 164 -4.02 12.52 -12.12
C ASP A 164 -4.35 12.08 -10.70
N THR A 165 -5.62 11.77 -10.43
CA THR A 165 -6.02 11.25 -9.11
C THR A 165 -5.89 9.73 -9.05
N VAL A 166 -6.25 9.17 -7.90
CA VAL A 166 -6.41 7.72 -7.72
C VAL A 166 -7.86 7.34 -7.95
N HIS A 167 -8.03 6.29 -8.74
CA HIS A 167 -9.32 5.69 -9.01
C HIS A 167 -9.30 4.24 -8.50
N THR A 168 -10.39 3.82 -7.87
CA THR A 168 -10.59 2.42 -7.46
C THR A 168 -11.69 1.79 -8.29
N SER A 169 -11.60 0.47 -8.50
CA SER A 169 -12.67 -0.32 -9.11
C SER A 169 -13.16 0.18 -10.48
N VAL A 170 -12.24 0.76 -11.29
CA VAL A 170 -12.52 1.29 -12.63
C VAL A 170 -13.16 0.22 -13.52
N ASP A 171 -14.12 0.62 -14.36
CA ASP A 171 -14.86 -0.26 -15.29
C ASP A 171 -15.54 -1.45 -14.56
N GLY A 172 -15.99 -1.25 -13.32
CA GLY A 172 -16.66 -2.29 -12.52
C GLY A 172 -15.73 -3.23 -11.74
N GLY A 173 -14.43 -2.94 -11.73
CA GLY A 173 -13.46 -3.47 -10.77
C GLY A 173 -13.48 -5.00 -10.60
N PHE A 174 -13.44 -5.46 -9.34
CA PHE A 174 -13.31 -6.86 -8.94
C PHE A 174 -14.40 -7.27 -7.93
N ASP A 175 -14.66 -8.58 -7.80
CA ASP A 175 -15.59 -9.06 -6.75
C ASP A 175 -14.88 -9.17 -5.41
N GLY A 176 -15.21 -8.26 -4.49
CA GLY A 176 -14.52 -8.17 -3.22
C GLY A 176 -14.67 -6.82 -2.55
N SER A 177 -13.67 -6.43 -1.78
CA SER A 177 -13.66 -5.17 -1.06
C SER A 177 -12.26 -4.57 -0.98
N ILE A 178 -12.18 -3.25 -0.96
CA ILE A 178 -10.96 -2.45 -0.73
C ILE A 178 -11.18 -1.52 0.46
N ALA A 179 -10.16 -1.32 1.28
CA ALA A 179 -10.20 -0.48 2.46
C ALA A 179 -8.85 0.16 2.75
N SER A 180 -8.88 1.29 3.48
CA SER A 180 -7.68 1.98 3.97
C SER A 180 -6.60 2.18 2.89
N LEU A 181 -7.01 2.70 1.73
CA LEU A 181 -6.08 3.08 0.66
C LEU A 181 -5.38 4.37 1.07
N GLU A 182 -4.07 4.29 1.24
CA GLU A 182 -3.22 5.37 1.74
C GLU A 182 -2.03 5.59 0.81
N TYR A 183 -1.67 6.86 0.65
CA TYR A 183 -0.50 7.30 -0.09
C TYR A 183 0.55 7.87 0.85
N PHE A 184 1.81 7.57 0.57
CA PHE A 184 2.99 8.06 1.27
C PHE A 184 3.92 8.68 0.26
N ASN A 185 4.32 9.93 0.46
CA ASN A 185 5.26 10.64 -0.41
C ASN A 185 6.74 10.25 -0.14
N TYR A 186 6.96 9.08 0.45
CA TYR A 186 8.24 8.51 0.83
C TYR A 186 8.23 6.99 0.68
N LEU A 187 9.42 6.39 0.64
CA LEU A 187 9.58 4.94 0.64
C LEU A 187 9.28 4.36 2.03
N LEU A 188 8.26 3.51 2.13
CA LEU A 188 7.94 2.82 3.38
C LEU A 188 9.01 1.77 3.71
N LYS A 189 9.50 1.80 4.95
CA LYS A 189 10.47 0.82 5.44
C LYS A 189 9.76 -0.44 5.93
N PRO A 190 10.43 -1.62 5.96
CA PRO A 190 9.81 -2.86 6.41
C PRO A 190 9.13 -2.78 7.78
N ALA A 191 9.68 -2.01 8.73
CA ALA A 191 9.08 -1.81 10.05
C ALA A 191 7.74 -1.03 9.99
N ASP A 192 7.68 0.00 9.14
CA ASP A 192 6.46 0.80 8.95
C ASP A 192 5.40 -0.03 8.22
N VAL A 193 5.81 -0.82 7.22
CA VAL A 193 4.93 -1.74 6.49
C VAL A 193 4.33 -2.80 7.44
N ALA A 194 5.14 -3.37 8.33
CA ALA A 194 4.67 -4.31 9.35
C ALA A 194 3.68 -3.64 10.33
N ALA A 195 3.95 -2.39 10.74
CA ALA A 195 3.07 -1.64 11.61
C ALA A 195 1.72 -1.29 10.94
N LEU A 196 1.71 -1.01 9.64
CA LEU A 196 0.49 -0.81 8.85
C LEU A 196 -0.29 -2.13 8.70
N ALA A 197 0.39 -3.23 8.41
CA ALA A 197 -0.23 -4.55 8.28
C ALA A 197 -0.86 -5.06 9.59
N ALA A 198 -0.41 -4.57 10.75
CA ALA A 198 -1.02 -4.87 12.04
C ALA A 198 -2.34 -4.12 12.29
N LYS A 199 -2.64 -3.07 11.51
CA LYS A 199 -3.86 -2.27 11.61
C LYS A 199 -4.88 -2.77 10.59
N ALA A 200 -5.66 -3.78 10.99
CA ALA A 200 -6.75 -4.31 10.17
C ALA A 200 -7.77 -3.22 9.79
N PRO A 201 -8.45 -3.35 8.63
CA PRO A 201 -9.42 -2.35 8.19
C PRO A 201 -10.58 -2.27 9.18
N VAL A 202 -10.99 -1.04 9.50
CA VAL A 202 -12.08 -0.79 10.45
C VAL A 202 -13.42 -1.16 9.78
N PRO A 203 -14.19 -2.10 10.36
CA PRO A 203 -15.53 -2.41 9.89
C PRO A 203 -16.42 -1.17 9.89
N ASP A 204 -16.96 -0.79 8.74
CA ASP A 204 -18.09 0.12 8.70
C ASP A 204 -19.36 -0.71 8.96
N MET A 205 -20.09 -0.39 10.04
CA MET A 205 -21.33 -1.07 10.43
C MET A 205 -22.45 -0.93 9.40
N THR A 206 -22.27 -0.09 8.37
CA THR A 206 -23.23 0.08 7.26
C THR A 206 -23.03 -0.92 6.11
N VAL A 207 -21.94 -1.71 6.12
CA VAL A 207 -21.70 -2.75 5.11
C VAL A 207 -22.65 -3.93 5.37
N LYS A 208 -23.78 -3.95 4.65
CA LYS A 208 -24.85 -4.96 4.78
C LYS A 208 -24.41 -6.41 4.57
N ASN A 209 -23.27 -6.64 3.93
CA ASN A 209 -22.70 -7.96 3.66
C ASN A 209 -21.32 -8.05 4.31
N GLY A 210 -21.32 -8.28 5.63
CA GLY A 210 -20.20 -8.67 6.50
C GLY A 210 -18.78 -8.42 6.01
N VAL A 211 -18.00 -7.70 6.83
CA VAL A 211 -16.56 -7.44 6.65
C VAL A 211 -15.71 -8.72 6.46
N GLY A 212 -16.27 -9.90 6.71
CA GLY A 212 -15.57 -11.18 6.59
C GLY A 212 -14.63 -11.41 7.77
N ILE A 213 -13.73 -12.39 7.65
CA ILE A 213 -12.77 -12.71 8.71
C ILE A 213 -11.58 -11.73 8.60
N LEU A 214 -11.36 -10.94 9.65
CA LEU A 214 -10.21 -10.06 9.77
C LEU A 214 -8.94 -10.84 10.17
N PRO A 215 -7.75 -10.41 9.73
CA PRO A 215 -6.48 -11.01 10.15
C PRO A 215 -6.18 -10.70 11.64
N PRO A 216 -5.31 -11.48 12.30
CA PRO A 216 -4.52 -12.60 11.75
C PRO A 216 -5.33 -13.90 11.57
N TYR A 217 -5.08 -14.64 10.49
CA TYR A 217 -5.83 -15.86 10.12
C TYR A 217 -5.41 -17.13 10.86
N PHE A 218 -4.18 -17.15 11.37
CA PHE A 218 -3.63 -18.27 12.11
C PHE A 218 -3.35 -17.78 13.52
N ASP A 219 -4.37 -17.85 14.38
CA ASP A 219 -4.14 -17.68 15.81
C ASP A 219 -3.41 -18.93 16.32
N THR A 220 -2.32 -18.71 17.03
CA THR A 220 -1.46 -19.76 17.59
C THR A 220 -1.83 -20.14 19.02
N THR A 221 -2.70 -19.34 19.64
CA THR A 221 -3.05 -19.48 21.06
C THR A 221 -3.82 -20.75 21.39
N TRP A 222 -4.50 -21.35 20.41
CA TRP A 222 -5.28 -22.58 20.63
C TRP A 222 -4.43 -23.85 20.77
N TRP A 223 -3.16 -23.84 20.33
CA TRP A 223 -2.23 -24.95 20.57
C TRP A 223 -1.27 -24.74 21.75
N THR A 224 -1.12 -23.51 22.24
CA THR A 224 -0.22 -23.21 23.37
C THR A 224 -0.90 -23.24 24.74
N ARG A 225 -2.18 -23.63 24.84
CA ARG A 225 -2.94 -23.61 26.12
C ARG A 225 -2.86 -24.90 26.95
N HIS A 226 -1.80 -25.68 26.77
CA HIS A 226 -1.45 -26.79 27.65
C HIS A 226 0.03 -26.66 28.06
N GLY A 227 0.27 -25.96 29.16
CA GLY A 227 1.56 -25.76 29.78
C GLY A 227 1.42 -24.94 31.05
#